data_AF-A0A8H6Y2Z5-F1
#
_entry.id   AF-A0A8H6Y2Z5-F1
#
_cell.length_a   1.000
_cell.length_b   1.000
_cell.length_c   1.000
_cell.angle_alpha   90.00
_cell.angle_beta   90.00
_cell.angle_gamma   90.00
#
_symmetry.space_group_name_H-M   'P 1'
#
loop_
_entity.id
_entity.type
_entity.pdbx_description
1 polymer ?
#
loop_
_entity_poly.entity_id
_entity_poly.type
_entity_poly.pdbx_seq_one_letter_code
_entity_poly.pdbx_strand_id
1 'polypeptide(L)'
;MLFTASVKALIALSAAALNVVNAATWIPTKSTVVRIPSNGARYYMNNGGKIQELYTLATSTTPSSFNTWANSTQDFSPFGVSNVAPLSDITAVAWTFNGATKTRVFYQTNDGSIRVMMCCQNPQWAVDPTVIAVAPLGVNIHAFEASDSTGSAIVVVSWEDNLGQLTQRYTTDVNNVAPTWSTPVTIST
;
A
#
# COMPACT_ATOMS: atom_id res chain seq x y z
N MET A 1 -51.16 -2.02 -19.61
CA MET A 1 -50.87 -2.05 -18.16
C MET A 1 -49.52 -2.71 -17.96
N LEU A 2 -48.67 -2.09 -17.10
CA LEU A 2 -47.47 -2.60 -16.45
C LEU A 2 -46.10 -2.64 -17.20
N PHE A 3 -45.28 -1.66 -16.79
CA PHE A 3 -43.87 -1.63 -16.38
C PHE A 3 -42.68 -2.06 -17.27
N THR A 4 -41.80 -1.08 -17.41
CA THR A 4 -40.34 -1.08 -17.65
C THR A 4 -39.52 -2.00 -16.73
N ALA A 5 -38.45 -2.61 -17.25
CA ALA A 5 -37.12 -2.60 -16.62
C ALA A 5 -36.02 -3.08 -17.60
N SER A 6 -34.96 -2.27 -17.71
CA SER A 6 -33.71 -2.59 -18.38
C SER A 6 -32.94 -3.69 -17.65
N VAL A 7 -32.42 -4.68 -18.36
CA VAL A 7 -31.46 -5.64 -17.79
C VAL A 7 -30.07 -5.33 -18.34
N LYS A 8 -29.22 -4.78 -17.46
CA LYS A 8 -27.78 -4.60 -17.65
C LYS A 8 -27.15 -5.94 -18.03
N ALA A 9 -26.34 -5.95 -19.09
CA ALA A 9 -25.52 -7.08 -19.47
C ALA A 9 -24.49 -7.38 -18.37
N LEU A 10 -24.67 -8.51 -17.69
CA LEU A 10 -23.69 -9.08 -16.78
C LEU A 10 -22.71 -9.91 -17.61
N ILE A 11 -21.45 -9.49 -17.64
CA ILE A 11 -20.37 -10.22 -18.33
C ILE A 11 -20.17 -11.56 -17.61
N ALA A 12 -20.47 -12.65 -18.31
CA ALA A 12 -20.16 -14.01 -17.89
C ALA A 12 -18.65 -14.25 -18.06
N LEU A 13 -17.90 -14.25 -16.96
CA LEU A 13 -16.59 -14.92 -16.91
C LEU A 13 -16.82 -16.39 -16.53
N SER A 14 -16.32 -17.27 -17.39
CA SER A 14 -16.54 -18.72 -17.40
C SER A 14 -16.07 -19.43 -16.12
N ALA A 15 -16.92 -20.35 -15.66
CA ALA A 15 -16.87 -21.10 -14.42
C ALA A 15 -15.77 -22.20 -14.33
N ALA A 16 -14.52 -21.88 -14.63
CA ALA A 16 -13.41 -22.85 -14.58
C ALA A 16 -12.27 -22.52 -13.57
N ALA A 17 -12.45 -21.53 -12.69
CA ALA A 17 -11.46 -21.24 -11.63
C ALA A 17 -12.07 -20.84 -10.27
N LEU A 18 -13.37 -21.09 -10.04
CA LEU A 18 -14.01 -20.80 -8.76
C LEU A 18 -14.14 -22.08 -7.92
N ASN A 19 -12.99 -22.63 -7.54
CA ASN A 19 -12.90 -23.63 -6.47
C ASN A 19 -12.19 -23.00 -5.26
N VAL A 20 -12.67 -21.82 -4.84
CA VAL A 20 -12.25 -21.19 -3.59
C VAL A 20 -13.14 -21.75 -2.49
N VAL A 21 -12.64 -22.81 -1.89
CA VAL A 21 -13.19 -23.52 -0.73
C VAL A 21 -13.37 -22.52 0.42
N ASN A 22 -14.62 -22.22 0.79
CA ASN A 22 -15.04 -21.83 2.15
C ASN A 22 -14.20 -20.77 2.91
N ALA A 23 -13.56 -19.84 2.21
CA ALA A 23 -12.94 -18.68 2.84
C ALA A 23 -14.05 -17.69 3.15
N ALA A 24 -14.15 -17.27 4.42
CA ALA A 24 -15.02 -16.17 4.84
C ALA A 24 -14.98 -15.06 3.77
N THR A 25 -16.15 -14.57 3.36
CA THR A 25 -16.31 -13.47 2.39
C THR A 25 -15.64 -12.22 2.92
N TRP A 26 -14.33 -12.16 2.72
CA TRP A 26 -13.46 -11.10 3.16
C TRP A 26 -13.22 -10.21 1.95
N ILE A 27 -13.90 -9.07 1.94
CA ILE A 27 -13.72 -8.06 0.92
C ILE A 27 -12.74 -7.03 1.51
N PRO A 28 -11.48 -6.98 1.05
CA PRO A 28 -10.59 -5.89 1.41
C PRO A 28 -11.24 -4.58 0.98
N THR A 29 -11.53 -3.69 1.92
CA THR A 29 -12.20 -2.42 1.59
C THR A 29 -11.23 -1.37 1.06
N LYS A 30 -9.94 -1.51 1.39
CA LYS A 30 -8.83 -0.67 0.89
C LYS A 30 -7.54 -1.50 0.83
N SER A 31 -6.86 -1.44 -0.30
CA SER A 31 -5.66 -2.21 -0.58
C SER A 31 -4.85 -1.55 -1.69
N THR A 32 -3.59 -1.96 -1.83
CA THR A 32 -2.71 -1.46 -2.87
C THR A 32 -1.84 -2.56 -3.45
N VAL A 33 -1.54 -2.45 -4.74
CA VAL A 33 -0.53 -3.26 -5.42
C VAL A 33 0.62 -2.34 -5.79
N VAL A 34 1.84 -2.76 -5.47
CA VAL A 34 3.06 -2.09 -5.92
C VAL A 34 3.89 -3.05 -6.75
N ARG A 35 4.38 -2.55 -7.89
CA ARG A 35 5.37 -3.26 -8.70
C ARG A 35 6.72 -3.19 -7.99
N ILE A 36 7.36 -4.34 -7.81
CA ILE A 36 8.72 -4.41 -7.30
C ILE A 36 9.68 -4.34 -8.50
N PRO A 37 10.57 -3.33 -8.57
CA PRO A 37 11.41 -3.07 -9.75
C PRO A 37 12.17 -4.29 -10.30
N SER A 38 12.51 -5.26 -9.46
CA SER A 38 13.27 -6.47 -9.84
C SER A 38 12.61 -7.80 -9.47
N ASN A 39 11.44 -7.82 -8.81
CA ASN A 39 10.96 -9.03 -8.15
C ASN A 39 9.43 -9.18 -8.08
N GLY A 40 8.77 -8.85 -9.18
CA GLY A 40 7.33 -9.05 -9.35
C GLY A 40 6.48 -7.96 -8.72
N ALA A 41 5.53 -8.34 -7.86
CA ALA A 41 4.60 -7.40 -7.25
C ALA A 41 4.28 -7.80 -5.80
N ARG A 42 3.87 -6.80 -5.02
CA ARG A 42 3.35 -6.96 -3.67
C ARG A 42 1.95 -6.38 -3.60
N TYR A 43 1.10 -7.01 -2.81
CA TYR A 43 -0.26 -6.58 -2.53
C TYR A 43 -0.43 -6.44 -1.03
N TYR A 44 -0.80 -5.25 -0.59
CA TYR A 44 -0.96 -4.89 0.82
C TYR A 44 -2.42 -4.60 1.13
N MET A 45 -2.89 -5.09 2.27
CA MET A 45 -4.29 -4.95 2.69
C MET A 45 -4.43 -4.91 4.21
N ASN A 46 -5.49 -4.26 4.70
CA ASN A 46 -5.83 -4.28 6.12
C ASN A 46 -6.59 -5.56 6.45
N ASN A 47 -5.98 -6.47 7.20
CA ASN A 47 -6.60 -7.68 7.71
C ASN A 47 -6.75 -7.61 9.24
N GLY A 48 -7.94 -7.23 9.71
CA GLY A 48 -8.28 -7.26 11.13
C GLY A 48 -7.45 -6.32 12.00
N GLY A 49 -7.13 -5.12 11.50
CA GLY A 49 -6.32 -4.12 12.21
C GLY A 49 -4.82 -4.33 12.10
N LYS A 50 -4.39 -5.20 11.18
CA LYS A 50 -3.00 -5.47 10.80
C LYS A 50 -2.84 -5.27 9.30
N ILE A 51 -1.61 -5.09 8.83
CA ILE A 51 -1.32 -5.16 7.39
C ILE A 51 -0.98 -6.62 7.05
N GLN A 52 -1.50 -7.11 5.92
CA GLN A 52 -1.10 -8.39 5.32
C GLN A 52 -0.45 -8.13 3.96
N GLU A 53 0.64 -8.84 3.67
CA GLU A 53 1.29 -8.88 2.35
C GLU A 53 0.99 -10.20 1.65
N LEU A 54 0.49 -10.10 0.42
CA LEU A 54 0.66 -11.14 -0.58
C LEU A 54 1.77 -10.73 -1.54
N TYR A 55 2.48 -11.71 -2.06
CA TYR A 55 3.51 -11.46 -3.05
C TYR A 55 3.44 -12.44 -4.21
N THR A 56 3.95 -11.97 -5.34
CA THR A 56 4.23 -12.78 -6.51
C THR A 56 5.62 -12.42 -7.02
N LEU A 57 6.38 -13.43 -7.42
CA LEU A 57 7.73 -13.26 -7.93
C LEU A 57 7.68 -13.22 -9.46
N ALA A 58 8.41 -12.28 -10.05
CA ALA A 58 8.64 -12.33 -11.49
C ALA A 58 9.64 -13.44 -11.80
N THR A 59 9.15 -14.63 -12.12
CA THR A 59 9.97 -15.74 -12.63
C THR A 59 10.25 -15.62 -14.13
N SER A 60 9.62 -14.65 -14.80
CA SER A 60 9.73 -14.37 -16.24
C SER A 60 9.43 -12.89 -16.52
N THR A 61 9.88 -12.40 -17.67
CA THR A 61 9.53 -11.08 -18.22
C THR A 61 8.15 -11.05 -18.89
N THR A 62 7.49 -12.22 -19.02
CA THR A 62 6.16 -12.34 -19.63
C THR A 62 5.05 -12.08 -18.60
N PRO A 63 4.04 -11.21 -18.87
CA PRO A 63 2.95 -10.91 -17.94
C PRO A 63 2.14 -12.13 -17.45
N SER A 64 2.18 -13.25 -18.17
CA SER A 64 1.46 -14.49 -17.80
C SER A 64 2.07 -15.24 -16.61
N SER A 65 3.29 -14.91 -16.16
CA SER A 65 3.93 -15.59 -15.02
C SER A 65 3.45 -15.09 -13.65
N PHE A 66 2.55 -14.10 -13.59
CA PHE A 66 1.96 -13.55 -12.36
C PHE A 66 0.74 -14.35 -11.86
N ASN A 67 0.75 -15.67 -12.02
CA ASN A 67 -0.43 -16.50 -11.77
C ASN A 67 -0.54 -17.03 -10.34
N THR A 68 0.47 -16.82 -9.49
CA THR A 68 0.49 -17.31 -8.11
C THR A 68 0.84 -16.19 -7.14
N TRP A 69 -0.07 -15.98 -6.18
CA TRP A 69 0.13 -15.12 -5.03
C TRP A 69 0.35 -16.02 -3.82
N ALA A 70 1.48 -15.84 -3.15
CA ALA A 70 1.77 -16.50 -1.89
C ALA A 70 1.53 -15.52 -0.74
N ASN A 71 1.02 -16.03 0.38
CA ASN A 71 1.15 -15.32 1.64
C ASN A 71 2.63 -15.14 1.92
N SER A 72 3.02 -13.91 2.25
CA SER A 72 4.30 -13.71 2.93
C SER A 72 4.27 -14.59 4.18
N THR A 73 5.25 -15.47 4.38
CA THR A 73 5.41 -16.19 5.67
C THR A 73 5.64 -15.20 6.82
N GLN A 74 5.92 -13.96 6.48
CA GLN A 74 5.86 -12.78 7.32
C GLN A 74 4.44 -12.20 7.28
N ASP A 75 3.52 -12.76 8.08
CA ASP A 75 2.42 -11.91 8.57
C ASP A 75 3.08 -10.66 9.16
N PHE A 76 2.57 -9.44 8.92
CA PHE A 76 3.18 -8.26 9.54
C PHE A 76 2.91 -8.17 11.06
N SER A 77 2.17 -9.13 11.60
CA SER A 77 1.88 -9.28 13.03
C SER A 77 3.16 -9.29 13.90
N PRO A 78 4.24 -10.01 13.58
CA PRO A 78 5.53 -9.92 14.27
C PRO A 78 6.28 -8.58 14.15
N PHE A 79 5.93 -7.68 13.22
CA PHE A 79 6.68 -6.42 12.99
C PHE A 79 6.02 -5.18 13.63
N GLY A 80 5.05 -5.39 14.51
CA GLY A 80 4.50 -4.32 15.35
C GLY A 80 3.46 -3.41 14.66
N VAL A 81 3.01 -3.74 13.46
CA VAL A 81 1.87 -3.03 12.84
C VAL A 81 0.57 -3.60 13.41
N SER A 82 0.08 -2.96 14.46
CA SER A 82 -1.23 -3.17 15.05
C SER A 82 -2.04 -1.87 15.02
N ASN A 83 -3.34 -1.96 15.31
CA ASN A 83 -4.26 -0.82 15.34
C ASN A 83 -4.40 -0.07 14.02
N VAL A 84 -4.21 -0.74 12.87
CA VAL A 84 -4.57 -0.16 11.56
C VAL A 84 -6.05 0.12 11.54
N ALA A 85 -6.45 1.36 11.21
CA ALA A 85 -7.84 1.77 11.24
C ALA A 85 -8.69 0.88 10.31
N PRO A 86 -9.86 0.38 10.74
CA PRO A 86 -10.83 -0.22 9.83
C PRO A 86 -11.07 0.72 8.66
N LEU A 87 -11.03 0.18 7.43
CA LEU A 87 -11.15 0.97 6.19
C LEU A 87 -10.01 1.98 5.93
N SER A 88 -8.90 1.91 6.67
CA SER A 88 -7.68 2.69 6.37
C SER A 88 -7.32 2.51 4.92
N ASP A 89 -7.10 3.62 4.21
CA ASP A 89 -6.42 3.54 2.94
C ASP A 89 -5.00 3.00 3.17
N ILE A 90 -4.52 2.19 2.24
CA ILE A 90 -3.16 1.67 2.27
C ILE A 90 -2.57 2.00 0.92
N THR A 91 -1.41 2.65 0.93
CA THR A 91 -0.66 2.94 -0.29
C THR A 91 0.78 2.53 -0.12
N ALA A 92 1.44 2.18 -1.22
CA ALA A 92 2.79 1.65 -1.19
C ALA A 92 3.60 2.16 -2.38
N VAL A 93 4.88 2.39 -2.13
CA VAL A 93 5.86 2.76 -3.15
C VAL A 93 7.06 1.83 -3.03
N ALA A 94 7.66 1.50 -4.17
CA ALA A 94 8.86 0.69 -4.22
C ALA A 94 9.83 1.25 -5.26
N TRP A 95 11.11 1.25 -4.92
CA TRP A 95 12.18 1.76 -5.79
C TRP A 95 13.45 0.93 -5.60
N THR A 96 14.45 1.18 -6.45
CA THR A 96 15.78 0.56 -6.33
C THR A 96 16.76 1.57 -5.75
N PHE A 97 17.47 1.18 -4.70
CA PHE A 97 18.56 1.97 -4.12
C PHE A 97 19.75 1.07 -3.87
N ASN A 98 20.91 1.41 -4.45
CA ASN A 98 22.15 0.63 -4.38
C ASN A 98 21.94 -0.86 -4.73
N GLY A 99 21.14 -1.15 -5.77
CA GLY A 99 20.86 -2.51 -6.22
C GLY A 99 19.88 -3.30 -5.35
N ALA A 100 19.36 -2.72 -4.26
CA ALA A 100 18.34 -3.30 -3.41
C ALA A 100 16.96 -2.69 -3.69
N THR A 101 15.91 -3.52 -3.66
CA THR A 101 14.54 -3.00 -3.57
C THR A 101 14.31 -2.39 -2.20
N LYS A 102 13.74 -1.20 -2.19
CA LYS A 102 13.18 -0.54 -1.02
C LYS A 102 11.67 -0.43 -1.21
N THR A 103 10.93 -0.64 -0.12
CA THR A 103 9.47 -0.50 -0.13
C THR A 103 9.03 0.28 1.08
N ARG A 104 8.06 1.17 0.89
CA ARG A 104 7.33 1.84 1.97
C ARG A 104 5.85 1.58 1.81
N VAL A 105 5.18 1.28 2.92
CA VAL A 105 3.74 1.11 2.97
C VAL A 105 3.19 2.09 4.00
N PHE A 106 2.28 2.94 3.55
CA PHE A 106 1.63 3.97 4.35
C PHE A 106 0.24 3.49 4.74
N TYR A 107 -0.14 3.79 5.97
CA TYR A 107 -1.41 3.38 6.56
C TYR A 107 -1.84 4.35 7.65
N GLN A 108 -3.12 4.34 7.99
CA GLN A 108 -3.69 5.08 9.11
C GLN A 108 -3.95 4.15 10.30
N THR A 109 -3.66 4.60 11.51
CA THR A 109 -4.02 3.91 12.76
C THR A 109 -5.34 4.42 13.34
N ASN A 110 -5.93 3.66 14.28
CA ASN A 110 -7.21 3.97 14.94
C ASN A 110 -7.27 5.34 15.64
N ASP A 111 -6.12 5.94 15.94
CA ASP A 111 -5.98 7.27 16.52
C ASP A 111 -5.91 8.39 15.46
N GLY A 112 -6.07 8.06 14.18
CA GLY A 112 -5.96 9.00 13.06
C GLY A 112 -4.53 9.24 12.56
N SER A 113 -3.52 8.67 13.21
CA SER A 113 -2.12 8.85 12.80
C SER A 113 -1.83 8.15 11.46
N ILE A 114 -1.27 8.87 10.51
CA ILE A 114 -0.67 8.30 9.29
C ILE A 114 0.76 7.90 9.62
N ARG A 115 1.10 6.64 9.34
CA ARG A 115 2.39 6.01 9.64
C ARG A 115 2.94 5.30 8.41
N VAL A 116 4.21 4.90 8.49
CA VAL A 116 4.88 4.16 7.42
C VAL A 116 5.62 2.95 8.00
N MET A 117 5.53 1.83 7.30
CA MET A 117 6.42 0.70 7.47
C MET A 117 7.37 0.61 6.27
N MET A 118 8.60 0.20 6.52
CA MET A 118 9.69 0.19 5.53
C MET A 118 10.35 -1.19 5.43
N CYS A 119 10.73 -1.58 4.21
CA CYS A 119 11.41 -2.85 3.91
C CYS A 119 12.75 -2.62 3.23
N CYS A 120 13.73 -3.48 3.53
CA CYS A 120 15.07 -3.41 2.94
C CYS A 120 16.02 -4.60 3.18
N GLN A 121 17.15 -4.57 2.45
CA GLN A 121 18.24 -5.56 2.37
C GLN A 121 18.71 -6.06 3.75
N ASN A 122 18.73 -7.40 3.90
CA ASN A 122 18.79 -8.19 5.15
C ASN A 122 17.50 -8.12 5.99
N PRO A 123 16.65 -9.15 5.87
CA PRO A 123 15.22 -9.05 5.56
C PRO A 123 14.38 -8.65 6.77
N GLN A 124 14.43 -7.38 7.14
CA GLN A 124 13.63 -6.90 8.26
C GLN A 124 12.79 -5.70 7.85
N TRP A 125 11.48 -5.89 7.98
CA TRP A 125 10.53 -4.80 8.02
C TRP A 125 10.68 -4.06 9.34
N ALA A 126 10.55 -2.74 9.27
CA ALA A 126 10.52 -1.88 10.44
C ALA A 126 9.37 -0.88 10.33
N VAL A 127 8.83 -0.49 11.48
CA VAL A 127 7.90 0.65 11.56
C VAL A 127 8.73 1.91 11.76
N ASP A 128 8.47 2.94 10.95
CA ASP A 128 9.01 4.27 11.21
C ASP A 128 8.34 4.82 12.48
N PRO A 129 9.10 5.20 13.52
CA PRO A 129 8.52 5.79 14.71
C PRO A 129 7.82 7.14 14.42
N THR A 130 8.14 7.78 13.29
CA THR A 130 7.61 9.09 12.91
C THR A 130 6.12 9.00 12.55
N VAL A 131 5.32 9.88 13.17
CA VAL A 131 3.95 10.15 12.71
C VAL A 131 4.03 11.14 11.55
N ILE A 132 3.55 10.73 10.37
CA ILE A 132 3.52 11.56 9.17
C ILE A 132 2.55 12.71 9.35
N ALA A 133 1.35 12.39 9.85
CA ALA A 133 0.27 13.34 10.07
C ALA A 133 -0.76 12.72 11.02
N VAL A 134 -1.66 13.56 11.54
CA VAL A 134 -2.92 13.12 12.13
C VAL A 134 -4.03 13.67 11.24
N ALA A 135 -4.89 12.79 10.75
CA ALA A 135 -5.97 13.11 9.81
C ALA A 135 -7.28 12.43 10.25
N PRO A 136 -8.45 12.85 9.72
CA PRO A 136 -9.71 12.18 9.99
C PRO A 136 -9.64 10.70 9.60
N LEU A 137 -10.36 9.83 10.30
CA LEU A 137 -10.35 8.41 9.97
C LEU A 137 -10.95 8.15 8.58
N GLY A 138 -10.28 7.32 7.79
CA GLY A 138 -10.76 6.90 6.46
C GLY A 138 -10.39 7.85 5.32
N VAL A 139 -9.47 8.80 5.53
CA VAL A 139 -8.94 9.63 4.44
C VAL A 139 -8.20 8.79 3.39
N ASN A 140 -8.24 9.25 2.15
CA ASN A 140 -7.41 8.65 1.11
C ASN A 140 -5.95 9.06 1.33
N ILE A 141 -5.04 8.10 1.17
CA ILE A 141 -3.60 8.30 1.30
C ILE A 141 -2.99 7.93 -0.04
N HIS A 142 -2.27 8.88 -0.64
CA HIS A 142 -1.54 8.66 -1.87
C HIS A 142 -0.05 8.77 -1.60
N ALA A 143 0.72 7.96 -2.29
CA ALA A 143 2.16 8.03 -2.23
C ALA A 143 2.74 7.75 -3.61
N PHE A 144 3.83 8.42 -3.93
CA PHE A 144 4.62 8.15 -5.12
C PHE A 144 6.10 8.33 -4.81
N GLU A 145 6.92 7.68 -5.62
CA GLU A 145 8.36 7.91 -5.64
C GLU A 145 8.72 8.72 -6.88
N ALA A 146 9.69 9.60 -6.71
CA ALA A 146 10.36 10.32 -7.78
C ALA A 146 11.87 10.27 -7.50
N SER A 147 12.70 10.41 -8.52
CA SER A 147 14.14 10.52 -8.32
C SER A 147 14.61 11.96 -8.52
N ASP A 148 15.55 12.41 -7.69
CA ASP A 148 16.21 13.71 -7.90
C ASP A 148 17.28 13.63 -9.00
N SER A 149 17.93 14.77 -9.28
CA SER A 149 18.98 14.86 -10.30
C SER A 149 20.24 14.04 -9.98
N THR A 150 20.38 13.54 -8.75
CA THR A 150 21.48 12.68 -8.30
C THR A 150 21.11 11.19 -8.32
N GLY A 151 19.86 10.86 -8.66
CA GLY A 151 19.33 9.51 -8.61
C GLY A 151 18.88 9.06 -7.21
N SER A 152 18.78 9.98 -6.24
CA SER A 152 18.24 9.68 -4.92
C SER A 152 16.72 9.64 -4.96
N ALA A 153 16.13 8.67 -4.28
CA ALA A 153 14.68 8.53 -4.22
C ALA A 153 14.06 9.57 -3.26
N ILE A 154 13.09 10.29 -3.78
CA ILE A 154 12.17 11.17 -3.07
C ILE A 154 10.85 10.43 -2.93
N VAL A 155 10.43 10.20 -1.70
CA VAL A 155 9.12 9.63 -1.40
C VAL A 155 8.20 10.74 -0.96
N VAL A 156 7.09 10.91 -1.69
CA VAL A 156 6.04 11.87 -1.37
C VAL A 156 4.82 11.10 -0.88
N VAL A 157 4.21 11.60 0.18
CA VAL A 157 2.93 11.12 0.71
C VAL A 157 1.98 12.30 0.82
N SER A 158 0.76 12.13 0.35
CA SER A 158 -0.30 13.14 0.39
C SER A 158 -1.60 12.55 0.92
N TRP A 159 -2.36 13.37 1.63
CA TRP A 159 -3.62 13.01 2.26
C TRP A 159 -4.57 14.22 2.28
N GLU A 160 -5.85 13.96 2.49
CA GLU A 160 -6.84 15.00 2.76
C GLU A 160 -6.81 15.35 4.27
N ASP A 161 -6.61 16.62 4.62
CA ASP A 161 -6.53 17.06 6.01
C ASP A 161 -7.90 17.28 6.66
N ASN A 162 -7.92 17.76 7.91
CA ASN A 162 -9.16 18.03 8.66
C ASN A 162 -10.05 19.11 8.03
N LEU A 163 -9.53 19.88 7.06
CA LEU A 163 -10.25 20.94 6.34
C LEU A 163 -10.66 20.50 4.93
N GLY A 164 -10.42 19.24 4.56
CA GLY A 164 -10.69 18.74 3.21
C GLY A 164 -9.64 19.15 2.18
N GLN A 165 -8.47 19.66 2.62
CA GLN A 165 -7.43 20.13 1.70
C GLN A 165 -6.37 19.05 1.47
N LEU A 166 -5.91 18.94 0.23
CA LEU A 166 -4.81 18.03 -0.11
C LEU A 166 -3.51 18.56 0.50
N THR A 167 -2.94 17.81 1.43
CA THR A 167 -1.67 18.13 2.11
C THR A 167 -0.64 17.06 1.80
N GLN A 168 0.63 17.44 1.69
CA GLN A 168 1.72 16.49 1.43
C GLN A 168 2.93 16.69 2.34
N ARG A 169 3.72 15.63 2.48
CA ARG A 169 5.10 15.64 2.98
C ARG A 169 5.97 14.83 2.05
N TYR A 170 7.26 15.13 2.06
CA TYR A 170 8.24 14.32 1.36
C TYR A 170 9.46 14.02 2.23
N THR A 171 10.21 13.02 1.81
CA THR A 171 11.54 12.74 2.34
C THR A 171 12.43 12.21 1.24
N THR A 172 13.71 12.57 1.30
CA THR A 172 14.77 11.94 0.51
C THR A 172 15.24 10.73 1.29
N ASP A 173 14.97 9.53 0.79
CA ASP A 173 15.31 8.32 1.53
C ASP A 173 16.80 8.00 1.38
N VAL A 174 17.51 8.12 2.50
CA VAL A 174 18.89 7.66 2.68
C VAL A 174 18.88 6.43 3.59
N ASN A 175 18.70 5.25 2.99
CA ASN A 175 19.13 3.97 3.55
C ASN A 175 18.47 3.50 4.87
N ASN A 176 17.14 3.28 4.90
CA ASN A 176 16.44 2.56 5.98
C ASN A 176 16.61 3.11 7.41
N VAL A 177 17.17 4.31 7.53
CA VAL A 177 17.10 5.09 8.75
C VAL A 177 15.72 5.73 8.77
N ALA A 178 15.17 5.94 9.97
CA ALA A 178 13.94 6.72 10.11
C ALA A 178 14.10 8.04 9.33
N PRO A 179 13.34 8.23 8.23
CA PRO A 179 13.50 9.40 7.38
C PRO A 179 13.20 10.69 8.13
N THR A 180 13.95 11.74 7.80
CA THR A 180 13.52 13.09 8.16
C THR A 180 12.49 13.54 7.12
N TRP A 181 11.26 13.75 7.58
CA TRP A 181 10.16 14.22 6.76
C TRP A 181 10.10 15.74 6.74
N SER A 182 9.82 16.33 5.57
CA SER A 182 9.56 17.77 5.40
C SER A 182 8.44 18.25 6.32
N THR A 183 8.28 19.57 6.51
CA THR A 183 7.02 20.08 7.09
C THR A 183 5.85 19.77 6.15
N PRO A 184 4.62 19.57 6.66
CA PRO A 184 3.43 19.46 5.83
C PRO A 184 3.24 20.72 4.97
N VAL A 185 2.81 20.53 3.72
CA VAL A 185 2.48 21.61 2.78
C VAL A 185 1.12 21.32 2.18
N THR A 186 0.19 22.26 2.31
CA THR A 186 -1.11 22.22 1.63
C THR A 186 -0.94 22.61 0.17
N ILE A 187 -1.49 21.81 -0.72
CA ILE A 187 -1.50 22.01 -2.17
C ILE A 187 -2.77 22.77 -2.52
N SER A 188 -2.63 24.02 -2.97
CA SER A 188 -3.75 24.75 -3.57
C SER A 188 -4.05 24.14 -4.94
N THR A 189 -5.25 23.59 -5.11
CA THR A 189 -5.78 23.18 -6.43
C THR A 189 -6.46 24.32 -7.15
#